data_AF-V9KKR3-F1
#
_entry.id   AF-V9KKR3-F1
#
_cell.length_a   1.000
_cell.length_b   1.000
_cell.length_c   1.000
_cell.angle_alpha   90.00
_cell.angle_beta   90.00
_cell.angle_gamma   90.00
#
_symmetry.space_group_name_H-M   'P 1'
#
loop_
_entity.id
_entity.type
_entity.pdbx_description
1 polymer ?
#
loop_
_entity_poly.entity_id
_entity_poly.type
_entity_poly.pdbx_seq_one_letter_code
_entity_poly.pdbx_strand_id
1 'polypeptide(L)'
;MFTQGSLFQIITKSQWEYRAWWEVMGRVFGALITGRGYCLRPGLKTTEFLVILHCLYECNIMDKGMSNHFLIPRRPLPWAVSANPKRKVEDVRPIFWASRPKSYIYRTQDWDEFPNGRWGNSSSPAFGELNDYYLFYLKSNCAKEELLKMWGEELVNEEHVFEVFTAYITGESNRNGTKVTCLPWNDESLAVETNLMKAELQKVNRRGILTINSQPNINAKSSTDPVVGWGPEGGYVFQKAYLEFFTSSENVTALLQVLKKYEPRVNYHIVNVKSENINNASDLQPNAVTWGIFPGREIIQPTVVDPISFMYWKDEAFALWIERWAKLYPEESPSRQIIQNIHDNYYLVNLVDNDFPLKNCLWQVIEDMFLLKSIEKPCDDAAAADDLAAVP
;
A
#
# COMPACT_ATOMS: atom_id res chain seq x y z
N MET A 1 -4.29 -48.92 9.85
CA MET A 1 -4.23 -49.86 8.72
C MET A 1 -5.11 -49.29 7.61
N PHE A 2 -4.61 -48.30 6.88
CA PHE A 2 -5.30 -47.72 5.73
C PHE A 2 -4.90 -48.53 4.50
N THR A 3 -5.90 -49.09 3.82
CA THR A 3 -5.76 -50.02 2.70
C THR A 3 -5.27 -49.30 1.45
N GLN A 4 -4.37 -49.95 0.69
CA GLN A 4 -3.73 -49.47 -0.55
C GLN A 4 -4.70 -49.10 -1.71
N GLY A 5 -6.02 -49.15 -1.52
CA GLY A 5 -7.02 -48.88 -2.55
C GLY A 5 -7.33 -47.39 -2.79
N SER A 6 -7.11 -46.52 -1.81
CA SER A 6 -7.50 -45.10 -1.91
C SER A 6 -6.51 -44.23 -2.69
N LEU A 7 -5.22 -44.58 -2.68
CA LEU A 7 -4.18 -43.83 -3.39
C LEU A 7 -4.28 -44.00 -4.92
N PHE A 8 -4.72 -45.18 -5.37
CA PHE A 8 -4.83 -45.50 -6.81
C PHE A 8 -5.97 -44.75 -7.51
N GLN A 9 -7.04 -44.41 -6.78
CA GLN A 9 -8.15 -43.62 -7.33
C GLN A 9 -7.83 -42.12 -7.46
N ILE A 10 -6.97 -41.56 -6.61
CA ILE A 10 -6.56 -40.15 -6.69
C ILE A 10 -5.58 -39.96 -7.87
N ILE A 11 -4.64 -40.89 -8.04
CA ILE A 11 -3.66 -40.86 -9.15
C ILE A 11 -4.35 -41.01 -10.52
N THR A 12 -5.36 -41.88 -10.61
CA THR A 12 -6.09 -42.09 -11.89
C THR A 12 -7.00 -40.91 -12.24
N LYS A 13 -7.57 -40.21 -11.25
CA LYS A 13 -8.37 -38.99 -11.50
C LYS A 13 -7.50 -37.82 -11.99
N SER A 14 -6.32 -37.61 -11.42
CA SER A 14 -5.41 -36.55 -11.88
C SER A 14 -4.84 -36.85 -13.28
N GLN A 15 -4.59 -38.12 -13.63
CA GLN A 15 -4.15 -38.48 -14.98
C GLN A 15 -5.22 -38.27 -16.06
N TRP A 16 -6.50 -38.44 -15.72
CA TRP A 16 -7.62 -38.15 -16.63
C TRP A 16 -7.83 -36.65 -16.85
N GLU A 17 -7.75 -35.86 -15.78
CA GLU A 17 -7.78 -34.39 -15.88
C GLU A 17 -6.57 -33.87 -16.67
N TYR A 18 -5.38 -34.46 -16.47
CA TYR A 18 -4.17 -34.15 -17.24
C TYR A 18 -4.32 -34.43 -18.73
N ARG A 19 -4.92 -35.56 -19.13
CA ARG A 19 -5.19 -35.88 -20.54
C ARG A 19 -6.22 -34.93 -21.16
N ALA A 20 -7.29 -34.61 -20.43
CA ALA A 20 -8.31 -33.68 -20.92
C ALA A 20 -7.76 -32.25 -21.09
N TRP A 21 -6.93 -31.79 -20.15
CA TRP A 21 -6.23 -30.51 -20.25
C TRP A 21 -5.25 -30.49 -21.43
N TRP A 22 -4.56 -31.60 -21.69
CA TRP A 22 -3.62 -31.73 -22.79
C TRP A 22 -4.33 -31.75 -24.16
N GLU A 23 -5.50 -32.39 -24.27
CA GLU A 23 -6.30 -32.33 -25.51
C GLU A 23 -6.89 -30.93 -25.78
N VAL A 24 -7.30 -30.21 -24.74
CA VAL A 24 -7.84 -28.85 -24.86
C VAL A 24 -6.72 -27.85 -25.23
N MET A 25 -5.58 -27.89 -24.53
CA MET A 25 -4.44 -27.01 -24.83
C MET A 25 -3.77 -27.36 -26.16
N GLY A 26 -3.71 -28.63 -26.55
CA GLY A 26 -3.23 -29.06 -27.85
C GLY A 26 -4.08 -28.53 -29.01
N ARG A 27 -5.41 -28.45 -28.83
CA ARG A 27 -6.33 -27.85 -29.82
C ARG A 27 -6.24 -26.32 -29.87
N VAL A 28 -6.07 -25.66 -28.72
CA VAL A 28 -5.91 -24.20 -28.64
C VAL A 28 -4.58 -23.75 -29.26
N PHE A 29 -3.49 -24.49 -29.04
CA PHE A 29 -2.18 -24.16 -29.62
C PHE A 29 -2.04 -24.58 -31.09
N GLY A 30 -2.72 -25.65 -31.53
CA GLY A 30 -2.78 -26.02 -32.95
C GLY A 30 -3.49 -24.95 -33.81
N ALA A 31 -4.45 -24.22 -33.24
CA ALA A 31 -5.11 -23.10 -33.89
C ALA A 31 -4.24 -21.82 -33.92
N LEU A 32 -3.39 -21.60 -32.92
CA LEU A 32 -2.49 -20.44 -32.83
C LEU A 32 -1.30 -20.51 -33.79
N ILE A 33 -0.89 -21.69 -34.24
CA ILE A 33 0.26 -21.86 -35.16
C ILE A 33 -0.15 -21.75 -36.64
N THR A 34 -1.44 -21.84 -36.97
CA THR A 34 -1.93 -21.71 -38.35
C THR A 34 -2.47 -20.32 -38.71
N GLY A 35 -2.54 -19.39 -37.74
CA GLY A 35 -3.13 -18.06 -37.93
C GLY A 35 -2.24 -16.91 -37.43
N ARG A 36 -1.49 -16.32 -38.37
CA ARG A 36 -0.66 -15.08 -38.28
C ARG A 36 0.70 -15.21 -37.60
N GLY A 37 1.72 -14.89 -38.38
CA GLY A 37 3.13 -15.05 -38.04
C GLY A 37 3.62 -14.14 -36.93
N TYR A 38 4.24 -14.76 -35.94
CA TYR A 38 5.20 -14.13 -35.05
C TYR A 38 6.54 -14.85 -35.22
N CYS A 39 7.52 -14.17 -35.81
CA CYS A 39 8.90 -14.61 -35.84
C CYS A 39 9.49 -14.50 -34.44
N LEU A 40 9.56 -15.61 -33.71
CA LEU A 40 10.42 -15.74 -32.53
C LEU A 40 11.86 -16.04 -33.00
N ARG A 41 12.85 -15.38 -32.38
CA ARG A 41 14.29 -15.58 -32.64
C ARG A 41 14.66 -17.06 -32.52
N PRO A 42 15.59 -17.58 -33.36
CA PRO A 42 15.99 -18.98 -33.30
C PRO A 42 16.85 -19.20 -32.04
N GLY A 43 16.34 -19.91 -31.04
CA GLY A 43 17.15 -20.29 -29.88
C GLY A 43 16.43 -20.85 -28.65
N LEU A 44 15.18 -20.48 -28.37
CA LEU A 44 14.42 -21.13 -27.28
C LEU A 44 13.59 -22.27 -27.85
N LYS A 45 13.95 -23.50 -27.50
CA LYS A 45 13.14 -24.68 -27.82
C LYS A 45 11.87 -24.61 -26.96
N THR A 46 10.71 -24.70 -27.59
CA THR A 46 9.37 -24.79 -26.98
C THR A 46 9.29 -25.80 -25.82
N THR A 47 10.18 -26.80 -25.82
CA THR A 47 10.34 -27.80 -24.76
C THR A 47 10.83 -27.22 -23.43
N GLU A 48 11.72 -26.22 -23.41
CA GLU A 48 12.22 -25.63 -22.16
C GLU A 48 11.15 -24.81 -21.44
N PHE A 49 10.29 -24.12 -22.19
CA PHE A 49 9.18 -23.35 -21.63
C PHE A 49 8.10 -24.24 -21.00
N LEU A 50 7.82 -25.39 -21.64
CA LEU A 50 6.92 -26.42 -21.12
C LEU A 50 7.50 -27.12 -19.88
N VAL A 51 8.83 -27.34 -19.83
CA VAL A 51 9.50 -27.91 -18.64
C VAL A 51 9.44 -26.94 -17.47
N ILE A 52 9.61 -25.63 -17.68
CA ILE A 52 9.49 -24.64 -16.60
C ILE A 52 8.06 -24.58 -16.05
N LEU A 53 7.03 -24.60 -16.90
CA LEU A 53 5.63 -24.66 -16.43
C LEU A 53 5.30 -25.97 -15.71
N HIS A 54 5.81 -27.10 -16.21
CA HIS A 54 5.65 -28.41 -15.57
C HIS A 54 6.36 -28.44 -14.20
N CYS A 55 7.59 -27.92 -14.10
CA CYS A 55 8.31 -27.80 -12.83
C CYS A 55 7.61 -26.84 -11.85
N LEU A 56 7.08 -25.70 -12.31
CA LEU A 56 6.35 -24.78 -11.45
C LEU A 56 5.04 -25.39 -10.94
N TYR A 57 4.33 -26.15 -11.78
CA TYR A 57 3.10 -26.85 -11.40
C TYR A 57 3.37 -28.02 -10.44
N GLU A 58 4.38 -28.85 -10.73
CA GLU A 58 4.84 -29.94 -9.87
C GLU A 58 5.39 -29.40 -8.53
N CYS A 59 6.15 -28.30 -8.52
CA CYS A 59 6.58 -27.64 -7.28
C CYS A 59 5.38 -27.14 -6.47
N ASN A 60 4.38 -26.51 -7.10
CA ASN A 60 3.17 -26.06 -6.41
C ASN A 60 2.31 -27.23 -5.87
N ILE A 61 2.33 -28.39 -6.55
CA ILE A 61 1.62 -29.60 -6.11
C ILE A 61 2.39 -30.31 -4.99
N MET A 62 3.73 -30.40 -5.09
CA MET A 62 4.57 -30.94 -4.02
C MET A 62 4.50 -30.08 -2.75
N ASP A 63 4.45 -28.74 -2.88
CA ASP A 63 4.20 -27.81 -1.76
C ASP A 63 2.84 -28.06 -1.09
N LYS A 64 1.81 -28.45 -1.85
CA LYS A 64 0.49 -28.79 -1.30
C LYS A 64 0.40 -30.21 -0.72
N GLY A 65 1.31 -31.11 -1.11
CA GLY A 65 1.31 -32.53 -0.72
C GLY A 65 2.27 -32.88 0.43
N MET A 66 3.25 -32.03 0.74
CA MET A 66 4.17 -32.21 1.85
C MET A 66 3.70 -31.41 3.07
N SER A 67 3.04 -32.09 4.02
CA SER A 67 2.88 -31.62 5.41
C SER A 67 4.20 -31.63 6.19
N ASN A 68 5.28 -31.13 5.59
CA ASN A 68 6.41 -30.62 6.35
C ASN A 68 6.05 -29.18 6.73
N HIS A 69 6.29 -28.80 7.98
CA HIS A 69 6.22 -27.42 8.42
C HIS A 69 7.20 -26.60 7.58
N PHE A 70 6.78 -26.12 6.41
CA PHE A 70 7.56 -25.18 5.62
C PHE A 70 7.67 -23.92 6.46
N LEU A 71 8.85 -23.72 7.05
CA LEU A 71 9.24 -22.48 7.69
C LEU A 71 8.95 -21.37 6.69
N ILE A 72 8.05 -20.44 7.05
CA ILE A 72 7.78 -19.25 6.26
C ILE A 72 9.14 -18.61 5.97
N PRO A 73 9.57 -18.53 4.70
CA PRO A 73 10.91 -18.05 4.37
C PRO A 73 11.07 -16.65 4.91
N ARG A 74 12.11 -16.44 5.71
CA ARG A 74 12.28 -15.19 6.44
C ARG A 74 12.70 -14.07 5.51
N ARG A 75 12.08 -12.91 5.70
CA ARG A 75 12.41 -11.71 4.95
C ARG A 75 13.74 -11.12 5.47
N PRO A 76 14.73 -10.86 4.60
CA PRO A 76 16.02 -10.29 5.01
C PRO A 76 15.89 -8.84 5.46
N LEU A 77 14.97 -8.08 4.85
CA LEU A 77 14.60 -6.71 5.18
C LEU A 77 13.06 -6.60 5.19
N PRO A 78 12.47 -5.50 5.70
CA PRO A 78 11.03 -5.27 5.64
C PRO A 78 10.47 -5.20 4.22
N TRP A 79 11.32 -5.00 3.21
CA TRP A 79 10.98 -4.93 1.78
C TRP A 79 11.84 -5.89 0.95
N ALA A 80 11.36 -6.22 -0.26
CA ALA A 80 12.04 -7.15 -1.15
C ALA A 80 13.30 -6.54 -1.79
N VAL A 81 14.43 -7.25 -1.66
CA VAL A 81 15.73 -6.83 -2.20
C VAL A 81 15.77 -7.00 -3.72
N SER A 82 16.32 -6.01 -4.42
CA SER A 82 16.49 -6.07 -5.87
C SER A 82 17.60 -7.04 -6.27
N ALA A 83 17.40 -7.81 -7.33
CA ALA A 83 18.44 -8.67 -7.90
C ALA A 83 19.47 -7.91 -8.76
N ASN A 84 19.26 -6.60 -9.00
CA ASN A 84 20.16 -5.79 -9.82
C ASN A 84 21.54 -5.64 -9.14
N PRO A 85 22.65 -6.00 -9.81
CA PRO A 85 23.99 -5.89 -9.24
C PRO A 85 24.36 -4.50 -8.72
N LYS A 86 23.84 -3.42 -9.32
CA LYS A 86 24.10 -2.04 -8.86
C LYS A 86 23.49 -1.74 -7.48
N ARG A 87 22.44 -2.47 -7.09
CA ARG A 87 21.67 -2.24 -5.85
C ARG A 87 22.02 -3.19 -4.70
N LYS A 88 23.11 -3.94 -4.83
CA LYS A 88 23.52 -4.93 -3.81
C LYS A 88 23.75 -4.33 -2.42
N VAL A 89 24.12 -3.06 -2.36
CA VAL A 89 24.42 -2.33 -1.12
C VAL A 89 23.22 -1.53 -0.60
N GLU A 90 22.10 -1.51 -1.34
CA GLU A 90 20.90 -0.79 -0.94
C GLU A 90 20.27 -1.49 0.27
N ASP A 91 20.23 -0.82 1.42
CA ASP A 91 19.66 -1.37 2.65
C ASP A 91 18.69 -0.43 3.38
N VAL A 92 18.49 0.79 2.87
CA VAL A 92 17.57 1.79 3.45
C VAL A 92 16.73 2.48 2.37
N ARG A 93 15.41 2.64 2.63
CA ARG A 93 14.44 3.28 1.72
C ARG A 93 13.46 4.19 2.46
N PRO A 94 12.87 5.21 1.79
CA PRO A 94 11.72 5.94 2.31
C PRO A 94 10.48 5.03 2.37
N ILE A 95 9.68 5.17 3.41
CA ILE A 95 8.49 4.33 3.64
C ILE A 95 7.38 4.49 2.59
N PHE A 96 7.36 5.61 1.87
CA PHE A 96 6.25 6.03 1.01
C PHE A 96 5.92 5.05 -0.12
N TRP A 97 6.93 4.37 -0.67
CA TRP A 97 6.75 3.38 -1.74
C TRP A 97 6.64 1.93 -1.25
N ALA A 98 6.33 1.69 0.02
CA ALA A 98 6.22 0.34 0.59
C ALA A 98 5.27 -0.57 -0.22
N SER A 99 4.11 -0.07 -0.64
CA SER A 99 3.15 -0.80 -1.49
C SER A 99 3.40 -0.67 -2.99
N ARG A 100 4.40 0.13 -3.40
CA ARG A 100 4.71 0.42 -4.80
C ARG A 100 6.21 0.25 -5.11
N PRO A 101 6.83 -0.90 -4.77
CA PRO A 101 8.27 -1.09 -4.92
C PRO A 101 8.74 -1.00 -6.37
N LYS A 102 7.91 -1.39 -7.33
CA LYS A 102 8.22 -1.27 -8.77
C LYS A 102 8.37 0.18 -9.21
N SER A 103 7.51 1.08 -8.71
CA SER A 103 7.61 2.52 -8.98
C SER A 103 8.92 3.07 -8.41
N TYR A 104 9.22 2.77 -7.14
CA TYR A 104 10.48 3.20 -6.51
C TYR A 104 11.72 2.76 -7.29
N ILE A 105 11.78 1.49 -7.72
CA ILE A 105 12.90 0.97 -8.51
C ILE A 105 13.04 1.72 -9.84
N TYR A 106 11.93 1.99 -10.53
CA TYR A 106 11.94 2.76 -11.77
C TYR A 106 12.44 4.20 -11.54
N ARG A 107 11.91 4.90 -10.53
CA ARG A 107 12.26 6.30 -10.24
C ARG A 107 13.70 6.49 -9.76
N THR A 108 14.34 5.43 -9.28
CA THR A 108 15.74 5.44 -8.80
C THR A 108 16.67 4.64 -9.72
N GLN A 109 16.22 4.22 -10.92
CA GLN A 109 17.01 3.33 -11.79
C GLN A 109 18.28 3.97 -12.33
N ASP A 110 18.27 5.29 -12.48
CA ASP A 110 19.37 6.10 -13.03
C ASP A 110 20.33 6.62 -11.95
N TRP A 111 20.14 6.22 -10.69
CA TRP A 111 21.10 6.53 -9.63
C TRP A 111 22.41 5.77 -9.82
N ASP A 112 23.52 6.48 -9.63
CA ASP A 112 24.86 5.89 -9.70
C ASP A 112 25.18 5.06 -8.45
N GLU A 113 24.81 5.57 -7.28
CA GLU A 113 25.00 4.93 -5.97
C GLU A 113 23.68 4.81 -5.20
N PHE A 114 23.57 3.78 -4.37
CA PHE A 114 22.37 3.51 -3.56
C PHE A 114 22.68 3.65 -2.06
N PRO A 115 21.76 4.22 -1.25
CA PRO A 115 21.98 4.41 0.17
C PRO A 115 22.28 3.13 0.94
N ASN A 116 23.30 3.20 1.80
CA ASN A 116 23.79 2.12 2.66
C ASN A 116 23.95 2.65 4.10
N GLY A 117 23.32 1.97 5.07
CA GLY A 117 23.36 2.28 6.49
C GLY A 117 22.44 3.45 6.87
N ARG A 118 22.81 4.68 6.49
CA ARG A 118 21.98 5.87 6.75
C ARG A 118 21.42 6.44 5.47
N TRP A 119 20.14 6.83 5.51
CA TRP A 119 19.60 7.69 4.46
C TRP A 119 20.30 9.04 4.55
N GLY A 120 21.17 9.31 3.57
CA GLY A 120 21.92 10.55 3.47
C GLY A 120 21.03 11.72 3.01
N ASN A 121 21.63 12.89 2.88
CA ASN A 121 20.92 14.05 2.33
C ASN A 121 20.51 13.75 0.88
N SER A 122 19.21 13.60 0.63
CA SER A 122 18.66 13.13 -0.66
C SER A 122 18.74 14.16 -1.78
N SER A 123 19.56 15.19 -1.58
CA SER A 123 19.76 16.31 -2.50
C SER A 123 20.63 15.96 -3.72
N SER A 124 21.27 14.78 -3.75
CA SER A 124 22.40 14.51 -4.65
C SER A 124 22.19 13.42 -5.71
N PRO A 125 21.03 12.73 -5.77
CA PRO A 125 20.36 12.54 -7.06
C PRO A 125 18.83 12.64 -6.97
N ALA A 126 18.22 13.47 -7.83
CA ALA A 126 16.76 13.63 -7.88
C ALA A 126 16.06 12.31 -8.27
N PHE A 127 14.90 12.02 -7.67
CA PHE A 127 14.02 10.98 -8.17
C PHE A 127 13.61 11.33 -9.62
N GLY A 128 13.55 10.33 -10.50
CA GLY A 128 13.08 10.54 -11.87
C GLY A 128 11.68 11.15 -11.90
N GLU A 129 11.45 12.05 -12.87
CA GLU A 129 10.16 12.68 -13.12
C GLU A 129 9.13 11.67 -13.67
N LEU A 130 7.85 12.02 -13.50
CA LEU A 130 6.71 11.24 -13.97
C LEU A 130 6.53 11.41 -15.49
N ASN A 131 7.39 10.80 -16.30
CA ASN A 131 7.31 10.84 -17.77
C ASN A 131 6.23 9.89 -18.32
N ASP A 132 5.88 9.97 -19.62
CA ASP A 132 4.83 9.13 -20.23
C ASP A 132 5.03 7.61 -20.05
N TYR A 133 6.27 7.12 -19.99
CA TYR A 133 6.57 5.72 -19.68
C TYR A 133 6.15 5.31 -18.27
N TYR A 134 6.10 6.28 -17.35
CA TYR A 134 5.64 6.10 -15.99
C TYR A 134 4.15 5.81 -15.88
N LEU A 135 3.35 6.27 -16.85
CA LEU A 135 1.91 5.98 -16.89
C LEU A 135 1.62 4.46 -16.86
N PHE A 136 2.54 3.63 -17.36
CA PHE A 136 2.41 2.18 -17.22
C PHE A 136 2.41 1.72 -15.75
N TYR A 137 3.27 2.30 -14.91
CA TYR A 137 3.31 2.00 -13.48
C TYR A 137 2.12 2.60 -12.72
N LEU A 138 1.48 3.63 -13.28
CA LEU A 138 0.25 4.22 -12.74
C LEU A 138 -1.00 3.43 -13.14
N LYS A 139 -0.95 2.50 -14.10
CA LYS A 139 -2.10 1.65 -14.44
C LYS A 139 -2.33 0.56 -13.38
N SER A 140 -3.59 0.23 -13.14
CA SER A 140 -3.98 -0.89 -12.29
C SER A 140 -3.81 -2.22 -13.03
N ASN A 141 -3.58 -3.30 -12.29
CA ASN A 141 -3.56 -4.66 -12.83
C ASN A 141 -4.97 -5.24 -13.02
N CYS A 142 -5.99 -4.63 -12.39
CA CYS A 142 -7.39 -5.07 -12.47
C CYS A 142 -8.09 -4.48 -13.69
N ALA A 143 -9.08 -5.20 -14.23
CA ALA A 143 -9.90 -4.69 -15.32
C ALA A 143 -10.79 -3.53 -14.84
N LYS A 144 -11.12 -2.60 -15.77
CA LYS A 144 -11.94 -1.42 -15.47
C LYS A 144 -13.28 -1.80 -14.82
N GLU A 145 -13.91 -2.84 -15.32
CA GLU A 145 -15.22 -3.32 -14.86
C GLU A 145 -15.15 -3.88 -13.42
N GLU A 146 -14.04 -4.52 -13.05
CA GLU A 146 -13.81 -5.01 -11.70
C GLU A 146 -13.59 -3.85 -10.72
N LEU A 147 -12.81 -2.84 -11.14
CA LEU A 147 -12.58 -1.63 -10.35
C LEU A 147 -13.88 -0.88 -10.10
N LEU A 148 -14.74 -0.72 -11.12
CA LEU A 148 -16.06 -0.09 -10.96
C LEU A 148 -16.96 -0.85 -9.96
N LYS A 149 -16.95 -2.19 -9.98
CA LYS A 149 -17.70 -2.99 -9.00
C LYS A 149 -17.17 -2.84 -7.58
N MET A 150 -15.86 -2.69 -7.41
CA MET A 150 -15.22 -2.52 -6.09
C MET A 150 -15.38 -1.10 -5.56
N TRP A 151 -15.10 -0.10 -6.38
CA TRP A 151 -14.98 1.31 -5.97
C TRP A 151 -16.26 2.11 -6.20
N GLY A 152 -17.28 1.52 -6.83
CA GLY A 152 -18.56 2.14 -7.11
C GLY A 152 -18.68 2.53 -8.58
N GLU A 153 -19.77 2.09 -9.22
CA GLU A 153 -20.14 2.46 -10.59
C GLU A 153 -20.53 3.93 -10.67
N GLU A 154 -21.14 4.46 -9.61
CA GLU A 154 -21.48 5.86 -9.43
C GLU A 154 -21.16 6.34 -8.00
N LEU A 155 -20.63 7.54 -7.87
CA LEU A 155 -20.35 8.20 -6.60
C LEU A 155 -21.33 9.37 -6.43
N VAL A 156 -22.01 9.43 -5.28
CA VAL A 156 -22.99 10.49 -4.98
C VAL A 156 -22.37 11.59 -4.13
N ASN A 157 -21.47 11.23 -3.22
CA ASN A 157 -20.78 12.15 -2.32
C ASN A 157 -19.39 11.59 -1.93
N GLU A 158 -18.62 12.35 -1.16
CA GLU A 158 -17.29 11.95 -0.68
C GLU A 158 -17.34 10.75 0.27
N GLU A 159 -18.45 10.56 1.01
CA GLU A 159 -18.61 9.41 1.92
C GLU A 159 -18.57 8.08 1.16
N HIS A 160 -19.01 8.04 -0.11
CA HIS A 160 -18.85 6.86 -0.95
C HIS A 160 -17.38 6.46 -1.11
N VAL A 161 -16.47 7.45 -1.22
CA VAL A 161 -15.03 7.20 -1.27
C VAL A 161 -14.56 6.67 0.08
N PHE A 162 -15.04 7.24 1.19
CA PHE A 162 -14.64 6.83 2.54
C PHE A 162 -15.02 5.38 2.84
N GLU A 163 -16.19 4.95 2.36
CA GLU A 163 -16.64 3.56 2.46
C GLU A 163 -15.73 2.58 1.71
N VAL A 164 -15.20 2.96 0.54
CA VAL A 164 -14.29 2.09 -0.23
C VAL A 164 -13.00 1.84 0.53
N PHE A 165 -12.41 2.89 1.12
CA PHE A 165 -11.23 2.74 2.00
C PHE A 165 -11.56 1.88 3.23
N THR A 166 -12.72 2.10 3.83
CA THR A 166 -13.18 1.32 4.97
C THR A 166 -13.35 -0.16 4.61
N ALA A 167 -13.98 -0.47 3.48
CA ALA A 167 -14.20 -1.83 3.01
C ALA A 167 -12.89 -2.55 2.66
N TYR A 168 -11.90 -1.84 2.10
CA TYR A 168 -10.56 -2.38 1.89
C TYR A 168 -9.90 -2.80 3.20
N ILE A 169 -9.96 -1.95 4.23
CA ILE A 169 -9.39 -2.26 5.55
C ILE A 169 -10.15 -3.40 6.24
N THR A 170 -11.48 -3.41 6.20
CA THR A 170 -12.29 -4.41 6.90
C THR A 170 -12.29 -5.77 6.21
N GLY A 171 -12.11 -5.80 4.88
CA GLY A 171 -12.28 -6.99 4.04
C GLY A 171 -13.75 -7.41 3.91
N GLU A 172 -14.68 -6.54 4.31
CA GLU A 172 -16.12 -6.72 4.14
C GLU A 172 -16.52 -6.40 2.69
N SER A 173 -17.65 -6.95 2.25
CA SER A 173 -18.22 -6.57 0.96
C SER A 173 -18.74 -5.13 1.02
N ASN A 174 -18.54 -4.39 -0.07
CA ASN A 174 -19.20 -3.13 -0.27
C ASN A 174 -20.72 -3.32 -0.41
N ARG A 175 -21.45 -2.20 -0.50
CA ARG A 175 -22.90 -2.15 -0.72
C ARG A 175 -23.45 -2.97 -1.89
N ASN A 176 -22.60 -3.29 -2.89
CA ASN A 176 -22.95 -4.10 -4.06
C ASN A 176 -22.54 -5.57 -3.91
N GLY A 177 -22.19 -6.01 -2.69
CA GLY A 177 -21.78 -7.38 -2.41
C GLY A 177 -20.34 -7.73 -2.84
N THR A 178 -19.58 -6.76 -3.36
CA THR A 178 -18.22 -6.98 -3.89
C THR A 178 -17.17 -6.61 -2.85
N LYS A 179 -16.19 -7.47 -2.60
CA LYS A 179 -15.07 -7.14 -1.70
C LYS A 179 -14.08 -6.21 -2.39
N VAL A 180 -13.63 -5.18 -1.68
CA VAL A 180 -12.58 -4.28 -2.17
C VAL A 180 -11.23 -4.93 -1.90
N THR A 181 -10.54 -5.37 -2.95
CA THR A 181 -9.26 -6.08 -2.84
C THR A 181 -8.05 -5.19 -3.06
N CYS A 182 -8.24 -4.00 -3.62
CA CYS A 182 -7.18 -3.02 -3.88
C CYS A 182 -7.70 -1.59 -3.80
N LEU A 183 -6.76 -0.65 -3.65
CA LEU A 183 -6.93 0.79 -3.74
C LEU A 183 -5.94 1.35 -4.78
N PRO A 184 -6.09 2.59 -5.27
CA PRO A 184 -5.12 3.19 -6.17
C PRO A 184 -3.66 3.11 -5.69
N TRP A 185 -3.42 3.20 -4.37
CA TRP A 185 -2.08 3.15 -3.78
C TRP A 185 -1.62 1.74 -3.39
N ASN A 186 -2.55 0.79 -3.25
CA ASN A 186 -2.28 -0.56 -2.73
C ASN A 186 -2.91 -1.62 -3.64
N ASP A 187 -2.08 -2.28 -4.45
CA ASP A 187 -2.50 -3.33 -5.38
C ASP A 187 -2.58 -4.74 -4.73
N GLU A 188 -2.16 -4.86 -3.48
CA GLU A 188 -2.05 -6.14 -2.76
C GLU A 188 -2.95 -6.20 -1.51
N SER A 189 -3.10 -7.40 -0.96
CA SER A 189 -3.77 -7.60 0.33
C SER A 189 -3.02 -6.93 1.47
N LEU A 190 -3.74 -6.55 2.53
CA LEU A 190 -3.16 -5.93 3.72
C LEU A 190 -2.02 -6.77 4.31
N ALA A 191 -0.96 -6.09 4.73
CA ALA A 191 0.12 -6.72 5.47
C ALA A 191 -0.40 -7.29 6.80
N VAL A 192 0.23 -8.35 7.29
CA VAL A 192 -0.20 -9.03 8.53
C VAL A 192 -0.16 -8.08 9.72
N GLU A 193 0.80 -7.14 9.75
CA GLU A 193 0.94 -6.14 10.81
C GLU A 193 -0.22 -5.13 10.88
N THR A 194 -0.88 -4.84 9.76
CA THR A 194 -2.04 -3.94 9.70
C THR A 194 -3.22 -4.48 10.53
N ASN A 195 -3.31 -5.80 10.71
CA ASN A 195 -4.35 -6.41 11.55
C ASN A 195 -4.27 -5.95 13.01
N LEU A 196 -3.10 -5.51 13.50
CA LEU A 196 -2.93 -5.00 14.86
C LEU A 196 -3.66 -3.67 15.11
N MET A 197 -3.99 -2.94 14.04
CA MET A 197 -4.61 -1.60 14.10
C MET A 197 -5.86 -1.47 13.22
N LYS A 198 -6.40 -2.60 12.76
CA LYS A 198 -7.53 -2.65 11.83
C LYS A 198 -8.75 -1.87 12.31
N ALA A 199 -9.10 -1.98 13.58
CA ALA A 199 -10.25 -1.29 14.17
C ALA A 199 -10.07 0.24 14.18
N GLU A 200 -8.87 0.71 14.53
CA GLU A 200 -8.55 2.14 14.55
C GLU A 200 -8.53 2.72 13.13
N LEU A 201 -7.90 2.01 12.19
CA LEU A 201 -7.90 2.38 10.77
C LEU A 201 -9.33 2.47 10.21
N GLN A 202 -10.18 1.48 10.50
CA GLN A 202 -11.58 1.51 10.10
C GLN A 202 -12.31 2.75 10.66
N LYS A 203 -12.08 3.08 11.93
CA LYS A 203 -12.72 4.21 12.60
C LYS A 203 -12.35 5.55 11.95
N VAL A 204 -11.07 5.76 11.64
CA VAL A 204 -10.61 7.03 11.05
C VAL A 204 -10.99 7.15 9.57
N ASN A 205 -10.92 6.06 8.80
CA ASN A 205 -11.33 6.06 7.37
C ASN A 205 -12.80 6.44 7.20
N ARG A 206 -13.69 5.91 8.05
CA ARG A 206 -15.12 6.27 8.03
C ARG A 206 -15.40 7.76 8.26
N ARG A 207 -14.44 8.50 8.83
CA ARG A 207 -14.58 9.91 9.20
C ARG A 207 -13.78 10.84 8.27
N GLY A 208 -13.31 10.34 7.13
CA GLY A 208 -12.60 11.14 6.12
C GLY A 208 -11.08 11.27 6.34
N ILE A 209 -10.47 10.34 7.10
CA ILE A 209 -9.01 10.19 7.21
C ILE A 209 -8.63 8.97 6.37
N LEU A 210 -8.36 9.22 5.08
CA LEU A 210 -8.23 8.20 4.04
C LEU A 210 -6.82 7.63 4.00
N THR A 211 -6.59 6.58 4.80
CA THR A 211 -5.26 6.02 5.04
C THR A 211 -4.75 5.21 3.85
N ILE A 212 -3.51 5.47 3.43
CA ILE A 212 -2.85 4.76 2.32
C ILE A 212 -1.62 3.95 2.77
N ASN A 213 -1.07 4.27 3.95
CA ASN A 213 0.08 3.59 4.52
C ASN A 213 0.10 3.72 6.06
N SER A 214 0.58 2.68 6.75
CA SER A 214 0.62 2.63 8.22
C SER A 214 1.55 1.53 8.72
N GLN A 215 2.20 1.73 9.86
CA GLN A 215 2.86 0.65 10.62
C GLN A 215 2.68 0.83 12.13
N PRO A 216 2.54 -0.26 12.91
CA PRO A 216 2.43 -0.19 14.36
C PRO A 216 3.76 0.22 15.01
N ASN A 217 3.71 0.72 16.24
CA ASN A 217 4.93 0.80 17.04
C ASN A 217 5.28 -0.58 17.61
N ILE A 218 6.57 -0.93 17.54
CA ILE A 218 7.12 -2.19 18.02
C ILE A 218 8.31 -1.89 18.90
N ASN A 219 8.28 -2.42 20.12
CA ASN A 219 9.34 -2.26 21.10
C ASN A 219 10.03 -3.61 21.33
N ALA A 220 11.22 -3.80 20.74
CA ALA A 220 12.11 -4.94 20.94
C ALA A 220 11.46 -6.32 20.75
N LYS A 221 10.74 -6.55 19.64
CA LYS A 221 10.27 -7.89 19.30
C LYS A 221 11.39 -8.74 18.72
N SER A 222 11.28 -10.06 18.85
CA SER A 222 12.22 -10.99 18.21
C SER A 222 12.31 -10.74 16.70
N SER A 223 13.51 -10.79 16.13
CA SER A 223 13.71 -10.77 14.68
C SER A 223 13.03 -11.95 13.96
N THR A 224 12.64 -12.99 14.70
CA THR A 224 11.89 -14.14 14.20
C THR A 224 10.38 -14.06 14.49
N ASP A 225 9.86 -12.91 14.94
CA ASP A 225 8.41 -12.71 15.13
C ASP A 225 7.68 -12.93 13.79
N PRO A 226 6.58 -13.71 13.76
CA PRO A 226 5.90 -14.08 12.52
C PRO A 226 5.15 -12.92 11.84
N VAL A 227 4.90 -11.82 12.55
CA VAL A 227 4.15 -10.66 12.04
C VAL A 227 5.11 -9.57 11.59
N VAL A 228 6.09 -9.22 12.42
CA VAL A 228 6.97 -8.07 12.18
C VAL A 228 8.45 -8.44 12.03
N GLY A 229 8.84 -9.69 12.28
CA GLY A 229 10.23 -10.13 12.22
C GLY A 229 10.88 -10.00 10.84
N TRP A 230 12.16 -9.65 10.83
CA TRP A 230 13.02 -9.58 9.65
C TRP A 230 14.49 -9.65 10.07
N GLY A 231 15.38 -9.96 9.12
CA GLY A 231 16.82 -9.99 9.34
C GLY A 231 17.35 -11.26 10.02
N PRO A 232 18.61 -11.23 10.49
CA PRO A 232 19.26 -12.37 11.15
C PRO A 232 18.55 -12.85 12.43
N GLU A 233 18.76 -14.12 12.78
CA GLU A 233 18.26 -14.72 14.03
C GLU A 233 18.87 -14.09 15.29
N GLY A 234 18.12 -14.18 16.39
CA GLY A 234 18.59 -13.77 17.72
C GLY A 234 18.68 -12.26 17.91
N GLY A 235 18.11 -11.48 16.99
CA GLY A 235 18.06 -10.03 17.07
C GLY A 235 16.72 -9.49 17.58
N TYR A 236 16.64 -8.17 17.64
CA TYR A 236 15.46 -7.42 18.04
C TYR A 236 15.10 -6.37 17.00
N VAL A 237 13.82 -6.29 16.67
CA VAL A 237 13.28 -5.32 15.71
C VAL A 237 12.42 -4.27 16.42
N PHE A 238 12.46 -3.05 15.89
CA PHE A 238 11.83 -1.87 16.44
C PHE A 238 11.13 -1.07 15.34
N GLN A 239 9.99 -0.47 15.68
CA GLN A 239 9.23 0.40 14.79
C GLN A 239 8.64 1.58 15.58
N LYS A 240 8.71 2.78 14.99
CA LYS A 240 7.87 3.92 15.39
C LYS A 240 6.51 3.78 14.71
N ALA A 241 5.44 4.24 15.38
CA ALA A 241 4.14 4.25 14.73
C ALA A 241 4.12 5.29 13.61
N TYR A 242 3.54 4.91 12.48
CA TYR A 242 3.44 5.74 11.28
C TYR A 242 2.00 5.71 10.76
N LEU A 243 1.52 6.86 10.30
CA LEU A 243 0.22 6.98 9.65
C LEU A 243 0.32 7.98 8.50
N GLU A 244 -0.15 7.56 7.31
CA GLU A 244 -0.19 8.40 6.11
C GLU A 244 -1.57 8.34 5.47
N PHE A 245 -2.14 9.51 5.17
CA PHE A 245 -3.53 9.62 4.73
C PHE A 245 -3.82 10.88 3.93
N PHE A 246 -4.90 10.83 3.14
CA PHE A 246 -5.54 12.02 2.57
C PHE A 246 -6.66 12.52 3.47
N THR A 247 -6.80 13.84 3.59
CA THR A 247 -7.94 14.45 4.28
C THR A 247 -8.24 15.87 3.79
N SER A 248 -9.43 16.37 4.13
CA SER A 248 -9.91 17.69 3.70
C SER A 248 -9.14 18.85 4.35
N SER A 249 -9.17 20.03 3.73
CA SER A 249 -8.53 21.24 4.25
C SER A 249 -9.06 21.65 5.63
N GLU A 250 -10.34 21.41 5.92
CA GLU A 250 -10.95 21.71 7.22
C GLU A 250 -10.40 20.78 8.31
N ASN A 251 -10.16 19.51 7.99
CA ASN A 251 -9.49 18.57 8.90
C ASN A 251 -8.05 19.00 9.17
N VAL A 252 -7.30 19.41 8.14
CA VAL A 252 -5.92 19.90 8.29
C VAL A 252 -5.85 21.13 9.19
N THR A 253 -6.78 22.07 9.04
CA THR A 253 -6.80 23.30 9.85
C THR A 253 -6.93 22.98 11.33
N ALA A 254 -7.86 22.10 11.71
CA ALA A 254 -8.00 21.63 13.09
C ALA A 254 -6.79 20.79 13.54
N LEU A 255 -6.26 19.93 12.66
CA LEU A 255 -5.12 19.06 12.96
C LEU A 255 -3.89 19.86 13.34
N LEU A 256 -3.58 20.94 12.60
CA LEU A 256 -2.45 21.83 12.89
C LEU A 256 -2.56 22.49 14.26
N GLN A 257 -3.78 22.85 14.71
CA GLN A 257 -3.97 23.39 16.06
C GLN A 257 -3.72 22.33 17.13
N VAL A 258 -4.19 21.11 16.91
CA VAL A 258 -4.00 19.98 17.83
C VAL A 258 -2.54 19.56 17.92
N LEU A 259 -1.83 19.49 16.78
CA LEU A 259 -0.43 19.07 16.71
C LEU A 259 0.50 19.90 17.61
N LYS A 260 0.19 21.19 17.84
CA LYS A 260 0.94 22.04 18.80
C LYS A 260 1.00 21.46 20.21
N LYS A 261 -0.02 20.68 20.63
CA LYS A 261 -0.06 20.01 21.94
C LYS A 261 0.83 18.76 22.00
N TYR A 262 1.18 18.22 20.84
CA TYR A 262 1.95 16.98 20.69
C TYR A 262 3.41 17.23 20.31
N GLU A 263 3.85 18.48 20.25
CA GLU A 263 5.27 18.82 20.14
C GLU A 263 5.99 18.58 21.47
N PRO A 264 7.20 17.98 21.48
CA PRO A 264 8.01 17.55 20.34
C PRO A 264 7.81 16.08 19.92
N ARG A 265 6.81 15.38 20.48
CA ARG A 265 6.63 13.92 20.32
C ARG A 265 6.29 13.50 18.89
N VAL A 266 5.41 14.23 18.20
CA VAL A 266 4.92 13.86 16.88
C VAL A 266 5.64 14.65 15.79
N ASN A 267 6.26 13.95 14.83
CA ASN A 267 6.67 14.57 13.58
C ASN A 267 5.52 14.52 12.57
N TYR A 268 5.32 15.61 11.82
CA TYR A 268 4.31 15.71 10.80
C TYR A 268 4.83 16.39 9.53
N HIS A 269 4.29 15.99 8.39
CA HIS A 269 4.47 16.69 7.11
C HIS A 269 3.15 16.62 6.35
N ILE A 270 2.62 17.80 6.03
CA ILE A 270 1.34 18.03 5.36
C ILE A 270 1.63 18.72 4.04
N VAL A 271 1.03 18.25 2.94
CA VAL A 271 1.22 18.87 1.62
C VAL A 271 -0.01 18.70 0.73
N ASN A 272 -0.34 19.70 -0.08
CA ASN A 272 -1.38 19.58 -1.12
C ASN A 272 -0.78 19.38 -2.52
N VAL A 273 -1.65 19.18 -3.51
CA VAL A 273 -1.23 19.02 -4.92
C VAL A 273 -0.47 20.25 -5.46
N LYS A 274 -0.77 21.45 -4.95
CA LYS A 274 -0.12 22.72 -5.30
C LYS A 274 1.27 22.88 -4.67
N SER A 275 1.74 21.87 -3.93
CA SER A 275 3.02 21.85 -3.23
C SER A 275 3.14 22.82 -2.06
N GLU A 276 2.01 23.34 -1.55
CA GLU A 276 1.99 24.07 -0.29
C GLU A 276 2.18 23.05 0.84
N ASN A 277 3.31 23.13 1.55
CA ASN A 277 3.67 22.16 2.58
C ASN A 277 3.96 22.82 3.94
N ILE A 278 3.64 22.07 5.01
CA ILE A 278 3.92 22.44 6.39
C ILE A 278 4.51 21.20 7.07
N ASN A 279 5.67 21.33 7.70
CA ASN A 279 6.31 20.24 8.43
C ASN A 279 7.09 20.78 9.64
N ASN A 280 7.37 19.90 10.60
CA ASN A 280 8.20 20.18 11.78
C ASN A 280 9.49 19.35 11.79
N ALA A 281 9.98 18.93 10.62
CA ALA A 281 11.20 18.14 10.51
C ALA A 281 12.43 19.04 10.71
N SER A 282 13.20 18.80 11.77
CA SER A 282 14.43 19.53 12.06
C SER A 282 15.41 19.44 10.89
N ASP A 283 15.80 20.59 10.34
CA ASP A 283 16.76 20.72 9.22
C ASP A 283 16.43 19.85 7.99
N LEU A 284 15.15 19.49 7.79
CA LEU A 284 14.69 18.58 6.73
C LEU A 284 15.39 17.21 6.74
N GLN A 285 15.87 16.77 7.91
CA GLN A 285 16.57 15.48 8.03
C GLN A 285 15.60 14.30 8.06
N PRO A 286 16.03 13.13 7.52
CA PRO A 286 15.23 11.92 7.56
C PRO A 286 15.14 11.34 8.99
N ASN A 287 13.95 10.85 9.33
CA ASN A 287 13.67 10.17 10.60
C ASN A 287 13.63 8.66 10.42
N ALA A 288 14.47 7.90 11.13
CA ALA A 288 14.42 6.44 11.12
C ALA A 288 13.19 5.93 11.85
N VAL A 289 12.38 5.11 11.18
CA VAL A 289 11.10 4.59 11.71
C VAL A 289 11.08 3.07 11.86
N THR A 290 12.00 2.34 11.24
CA THR A 290 12.18 0.90 11.45
C THR A 290 13.66 0.57 11.53
N TRP A 291 14.07 -0.16 12.56
CA TRP A 291 15.45 -0.61 12.73
C TRP A 291 15.55 -1.94 13.46
N GLY A 292 16.71 -2.57 13.37
CA GLY A 292 17.00 -3.86 13.97
C GLY A 292 18.41 -3.92 14.55
N ILE A 293 18.54 -4.60 15.68
CA ILE A 293 19.81 -4.86 16.37
C ILE A 293 20.02 -6.37 16.35
N PHE A 294 21.15 -6.81 15.81
CA PHE A 294 21.42 -8.23 15.57
C PHE A 294 22.76 -8.66 16.20
N PRO A 295 22.88 -9.90 16.72
CA PRO A 295 24.13 -10.39 17.29
C PRO A 295 25.28 -10.34 16.29
N GLY A 296 26.41 -9.76 16.69
CA GLY A 296 27.63 -9.71 15.88
C GLY A 296 27.53 -8.82 14.63
N ARG A 297 26.59 -7.87 14.58
CA ARG A 297 26.41 -6.92 13.47
C ARG A 297 26.12 -5.52 13.97
N GLU A 298 26.39 -4.53 13.12
CA GLU A 298 25.93 -3.15 13.33
C GLU A 298 24.41 -3.03 13.17
N ILE A 299 23.86 -1.88 13.58
CA ILE A 299 22.44 -1.58 13.48
C ILE A 299 22.04 -1.44 12.02
N ILE A 300 20.92 -2.04 11.64
CA ILE A 300 20.31 -1.87 10.31
C ILE A 300 19.04 -1.04 10.49
N GLN A 301 18.88 0.04 9.73
CA GLN A 301 17.72 0.93 9.80
C GLN A 301 17.06 1.10 8.41
N PRO A 302 16.32 0.09 7.94
CA PRO A 302 15.98 -0.02 6.53
C PRO A 302 14.83 0.88 6.07
N THR A 303 14.21 1.63 6.98
CA THR A 303 13.04 2.45 6.66
C THR A 303 13.11 3.80 7.36
N VAL A 304 12.96 4.86 6.56
CA VAL A 304 12.96 6.26 7.01
C VAL A 304 11.72 7.00 6.52
N VAL A 305 11.40 8.10 7.19
CA VAL A 305 10.49 9.15 6.71
C VAL A 305 11.36 10.35 6.37
N ASP A 306 11.40 10.71 5.09
CA ASP A 306 12.26 11.78 4.57
C ASP A 306 11.42 12.90 3.94
N PRO A 307 11.51 14.16 4.45
CA PRO A 307 10.72 15.27 3.92
C PRO A 307 10.99 15.57 2.45
N ILE A 308 12.23 15.37 1.96
CA ILE A 308 12.58 15.64 0.57
C ILE A 308 11.93 14.58 -0.34
N SER A 309 12.11 13.30 -0.03
CA SER A 309 11.48 12.19 -0.77
C SER A 309 9.95 12.30 -0.76
N PHE A 310 9.35 12.81 0.32
CA PHE A 310 7.91 13.00 0.40
C PHE A 310 7.37 13.97 -0.67
N MET A 311 8.15 15.01 -1.00
CA MET A 311 7.77 15.97 -2.05
C MET A 311 7.78 15.35 -3.46
N TYR A 312 8.58 14.32 -3.70
CA TYR A 312 8.53 13.54 -4.94
C TYR A 312 7.43 12.47 -4.92
N TRP A 313 7.17 11.89 -3.76
CA TRP A 313 6.10 10.90 -3.58
C TRP A 313 4.73 11.52 -3.80
N LYS A 314 4.46 12.72 -3.27
CA LYS A 314 3.14 13.36 -3.37
C LYS A 314 2.65 13.45 -4.83
N ASP A 315 3.54 13.69 -5.80
CA ASP A 315 3.14 13.84 -7.19
C ASP A 315 2.55 12.55 -7.74
N GLU A 316 3.16 11.41 -7.40
CA GLU A 316 2.60 10.10 -7.71
C GLU A 316 1.32 9.85 -6.91
N ALA A 317 1.33 10.12 -5.61
CA ALA A 317 0.21 9.86 -4.72
C ALA A 317 -1.06 10.60 -5.18
N PHE A 318 -0.94 11.87 -5.58
CA PHE A 318 -2.03 12.65 -6.14
C PHE A 318 -2.40 12.18 -7.55
N ALA A 319 -1.43 11.92 -8.44
CA ALA A 319 -1.72 11.43 -9.80
C ALA A 319 -2.54 10.13 -9.80
N LEU A 320 -2.36 9.25 -8.82
CA LEU A 320 -3.12 8.00 -8.69
C LEU A 320 -4.63 8.22 -8.51
N TRP A 321 -5.07 9.33 -7.89
CA TRP A 321 -6.50 9.68 -7.84
C TRP A 321 -7.09 9.82 -9.24
N ILE A 322 -6.38 10.51 -10.13
CA ILE A 322 -6.85 10.79 -11.48
C ILE A 322 -6.68 9.57 -12.38
N GLU A 323 -5.47 9.02 -12.43
CA GLU A 323 -5.10 7.98 -13.38
C GLU A 323 -5.81 6.64 -13.12
N ARG A 324 -6.02 6.27 -11.84
CA ARG A 324 -6.64 4.99 -11.49
C ARG A 324 -8.13 5.10 -11.17
N TRP A 325 -8.57 6.19 -10.53
CA TRP A 325 -9.95 6.29 -10.04
C TRP A 325 -10.82 7.21 -10.91
N ALA A 326 -10.42 8.47 -11.12
CA ALA A 326 -11.25 9.44 -11.85
C ALA A 326 -11.53 9.00 -13.29
N LYS A 327 -10.53 8.46 -13.99
CA LYS A 327 -10.64 7.96 -15.38
C LYS A 327 -11.52 6.71 -15.54
N LEU A 328 -11.99 6.10 -14.45
CA LEU A 328 -13.03 5.06 -14.53
C LEU A 328 -14.35 5.66 -15.03
N TYR A 329 -14.61 6.93 -14.72
CA TYR A 329 -15.86 7.62 -15.03
C TYR A 329 -15.72 8.56 -16.25
N PRO A 330 -16.83 8.83 -16.98
CA PRO A 330 -16.85 9.83 -18.06
C PRO A 330 -16.43 11.22 -17.57
N GLU A 331 -15.88 12.04 -18.47
CA GLU A 331 -15.35 13.39 -18.16
C GLU A 331 -16.36 14.30 -17.45
N GLU A 332 -17.59 14.32 -17.94
CA GLU A 332 -18.65 15.20 -17.43
C GLU A 332 -19.50 14.55 -16.31
N SER A 333 -19.11 13.38 -15.80
CA SER A 333 -19.91 12.67 -14.80
C SER A 333 -19.77 13.27 -13.39
N PRO A 334 -20.84 13.26 -12.57
CA PRO A 334 -20.76 13.67 -11.16
C PRO A 334 -19.70 12.89 -10.37
N SER A 335 -19.57 11.57 -10.63
CA SER A 335 -18.58 10.72 -10.00
C SER A 335 -17.14 11.21 -10.22
N ARG A 336 -16.83 11.66 -11.44
CA ARG A 336 -15.49 12.18 -11.75
C ARG A 336 -15.24 13.51 -11.04
N GLN A 337 -16.25 14.39 -10.97
CA GLN A 337 -16.14 15.67 -10.27
C GLN A 337 -15.83 15.49 -8.78
N ILE A 338 -16.40 14.48 -8.12
CA ILE A 338 -16.12 14.16 -6.71
C ILE A 338 -14.64 13.78 -6.53
N ILE A 339 -14.12 12.86 -7.35
CA ILE A 339 -12.71 12.45 -7.26
C ILE A 339 -11.77 13.62 -7.60
N GLN A 340 -12.14 14.45 -8.57
CA GLN A 340 -11.39 15.65 -8.94
C GLN A 340 -11.37 16.66 -7.77
N ASN A 341 -12.50 16.86 -7.09
CA ASN A 341 -12.59 17.73 -5.92
C ASN A 341 -11.65 17.26 -4.79
N ILE A 342 -11.61 15.95 -4.54
CA ILE A 342 -10.69 15.36 -3.56
C ILE A 342 -9.24 15.62 -3.98
N HIS A 343 -8.89 15.33 -5.22
CA HIS A 343 -7.53 15.58 -5.74
C HIS A 343 -7.10 17.04 -5.59
N ASP A 344 -7.99 17.99 -5.89
CA ASP A 344 -7.65 19.41 -5.95
C ASP A 344 -7.62 20.11 -4.58
N ASN A 345 -8.39 19.60 -3.60
CA ASN A 345 -8.62 20.28 -2.33
C ASN A 345 -8.12 19.51 -1.09
N TYR A 346 -7.85 18.21 -1.19
CA TYR A 346 -7.33 17.44 -0.06
C TYR A 346 -5.82 17.62 0.11
N TYR A 347 -5.35 17.33 1.31
CA TYR A 347 -3.93 17.26 1.66
C TYR A 347 -3.52 15.82 1.89
N LEU A 348 -2.29 15.51 1.50
CA LEU A 348 -1.57 14.32 1.92
C LEU A 348 -0.81 14.63 3.22
N VAL A 349 -1.00 13.80 4.23
CA VAL A 349 -0.43 13.98 5.57
C VAL A 349 0.33 12.71 5.95
N ASN A 350 1.55 12.85 6.47
CA ASN A 350 2.21 11.78 7.21
C ASN A 350 2.52 12.21 8.66
N LEU A 351 2.35 11.28 9.60
CA LEU A 351 2.57 11.46 11.03
C LEU A 351 3.46 10.33 11.58
N VAL A 352 4.40 10.67 12.45
CA VAL A 352 5.27 9.72 13.15
C VAL A 352 5.20 9.97 14.66
N ASP A 353 4.89 8.93 15.45
CA ASP A 353 5.04 8.97 16.91
C ASP A 353 6.46 8.53 17.30
N ASN A 354 7.27 9.45 17.83
CA ASN A 354 8.66 9.15 18.17
C ASN A 354 8.82 8.26 19.41
N ASP A 355 7.83 8.24 20.31
CA ASP A 355 7.89 7.50 21.57
C ASP A 355 7.48 6.04 21.36
N PHE A 356 8.24 5.29 20.56
CA PHE A 356 8.00 3.87 20.28
C PHE A 356 7.84 2.96 21.51
N PRO A 357 8.42 3.24 22.71
CA PRO A 357 8.17 2.42 23.90
C PRO A 357 6.76 2.60 24.49
N LEU A 358 6.09 3.72 24.20
CA LEU A 358 4.79 4.06 24.76
C LEU A 358 3.64 3.57 23.85
N LYS A 359 2.40 3.71 24.32
CA LYS A 359 1.22 3.50 23.48
C LYS A 359 1.20 4.55 22.36
N ASN A 360 0.90 4.10 21.14
CA ASN A 360 0.71 4.95 19.97
C ASN A 360 -0.30 6.07 20.27
N CYS A 361 0.15 7.32 20.15
CA CYS A 361 -0.68 8.52 20.38
C CYS A 361 -1.39 9.04 19.12
N LEU A 362 -1.05 8.54 17.92
CA LEU A 362 -1.58 9.07 16.65
C LEU A 362 -3.12 8.97 16.59
N TRP A 363 -3.72 7.93 17.17
CA TRP A 363 -5.17 7.81 17.25
C TRP A 363 -5.80 8.92 18.11
N GLN A 364 -5.16 9.29 19.22
CA GLN A 364 -5.63 10.38 20.08
C GLN A 364 -5.49 11.73 19.38
N VAL A 365 -4.41 11.95 18.62
CA VAL A 365 -4.25 13.16 17.79
C VAL A 365 -5.44 13.35 16.85
N ILE A 366 -5.87 12.27 16.18
CA ILE A 366 -7.03 12.31 15.27
C ILE A 366 -8.34 12.53 16.04
N GLU A 367 -8.53 11.90 17.20
CA GLU A 367 -9.74 12.15 18.02
C GLU A 367 -9.81 13.60 18.52
N ASP A 368 -8.71 14.16 18.99
CA ASP A 368 -8.63 15.55 19.44
C ASP A 368 -8.93 16.54 18.30
N MET A 369 -8.46 16.24 17.09
CA MET A 369 -8.78 17.02 15.88
C MET A 369 -10.29 17.03 15.63
N PHE A 370 -10.93 15.86 15.67
CA PHE A 370 -12.38 15.79 15.48
C PHE A 370 -13.17 16.45 16.62
N LEU A 371 -12.69 16.33 17.85
CA LEU A 371 -13.29 17.01 19.00
C LEU A 371 -13.22 18.54 18.82
N LEU A 372 -12.07 19.07 18.41
CA LEU A 372 -11.93 20.50 18.13
C LEU A 372 -12.90 20.96 17.03
N LYS A 373 -13.00 20.21 15.91
CA LYS A 373 -13.98 20.51 14.86
C LYS A 373 -15.43 20.50 15.35
N SER A 374 -15.77 19.62 16.29
CA SER A 374 -17.12 19.55 16.86
C SER A 374 -17.46 20.74 17.77
N ILE A 375 -16.44 21.36 18.38
CA ILE A 375 -16.59 22.54 19.23
C ILE A 375 -16.61 23.82 18.37
N GLU A 376 -15.78 23.88 17.33
CA GLU A 376 -15.65 25.03 16.43
C GLU A 376 -16.81 25.15 15.42
N LYS A 377 -17.64 24.11 15.23
CA LYS A 377 -18.96 24.25 14.59
C LYS A 377 -19.96 24.69 15.65
N PRO A 378 -20.33 25.99 15.77
CA PRO A 378 -21.46 26.37 16.58
C PRO A 378 -22.73 25.81 15.90
N CYS A 379 -23.78 25.63 16.69
CA CYS A 379 -25.10 25.23 16.26
C CYS A 379 -25.71 26.27 15.29
N ASP A 380 -25.34 26.24 14.01
CA ASP A 380 -26.02 27.01 12.95
C ASP A 380 -27.46 26.52 12.71
N ASP A 381 -27.83 25.36 13.27
CA ASP A 381 -29.18 24.81 13.20
C ASP A 381 -30.15 25.35 14.29
N ALA A 382 -29.67 26.13 15.26
CA ALA A 382 -30.53 26.74 16.28
C ALA A 382 -31.22 28.05 15.81
N ALA A 383 -30.75 28.67 14.73
CA ALA A 383 -31.32 29.92 14.22
C ALA A 383 -32.53 29.72 13.27
N ALA A 384 -32.81 28.48 12.84
CA ALA A 384 -33.93 28.19 11.94
C ALA A 384 -35.25 27.83 12.65
N ALA A 385 -35.24 27.69 13.99
CA ALA A 385 -36.42 27.29 14.76
C ALA A 385 -37.24 28.47 15.33
N ASP A 386 -36.70 29.69 15.35
CA ASP A 386 -37.39 30.86 15.94
C ASP A 386 -38.18 31.72 14.92
N ASP A 387 -38.05 31.48 13.61
CA ASP A 387 -38.73 32.26 12.57
C ASP A 387 -40.10 31.68 12.12
N LEU A 388 -40.59 30.62 12.76
CA LEU A 388 -41.92 30.02 12.48
C LEU A 388 -42.97 30.29 13.56
N ALA A 389 -42.65 31.07 14.60
CA ALA A 389 -43.58 31.41 15.68
C ALA A 389 -44.17 32.82 15.60
N ALA A 390 -44.00 33.53 14.48
CA ALA A 390 -44.61 34.83 14.25
C ALA A 390 -45.54 34.82 13.04
N VAL A 391 -46.82 35.02 13.35
CA VAL A 391 -47.93 35.56 12.54
C VAL A 391 -48.93 34.53 11.96
N PRO A 392 -50.25 34.79 12.06
CA PRO A 392 -50.96 35.90 12.73
C PRO A 392 -51.62 35.54 14.06
#